data_AF-A0A2P8MDV7-F1
#
_entry.id   AF-A0A2P8MDV7-F1
#
_cell.length_a   1.000
_cell.length_b   1.000
_cell.length_c   1.000
_cell.angle_alpha   90.00
_cell.angle_beta   90.00
_cell.angle_gamma   90.00
#
_symmetry.space_group_name_H-M   'P 1'
#
loop_
_entity.id
_entity.type
_entity.pdbx_description
1 polymer ?
#
loop_
_entity_poly.entity_id
_entity_poly.type
_entity_poly.pdbx_seq_one_letter_code
_entity_poly.pdbx_strand_id
1 'polypeptide(L)'
;MKHALALIIKFVMVTIVLEVVLKLMTNLTFGDIVYISIAVTAIAYIVGDLMILRVSNNFVATLSDIGLAFLIILMFNYSWYNVRISVIDALVAAVATGVGEIFFHKYVENYVFVKTNKSE
;
A
#
# COMPACT_ATOMS: atom_id res chain seq x y z
N MET A 1 -12.96 15.05 3.86
CA MET A 1 -12.93 14.11 5.00
C MET A 1 -12.79 12.65 4.57
N LYS A 2 -13.61 12.15 3.63
CA LYS A 2 -13.57 10.74 3.18
C LYS A 2 -12.18 10.24 2.75
N HIS A 3 -11.45 11.04 1.96
CA HIS A 3 -10.09 10.67 1.53
C HIS A 3 -9.06 10.64 2.66
N ALA A 4 -9.16 11.54 3.64
CA ALA A 4 -8.25 11.55 4.79
C ALA A 4 -8.45 10.30 5.66
N LEU A 5 -9.70 9.91 5.90
CA LEU A 5 -10.01 8.68 6.62
C LEU A 5 -9.54 7.44 5.84
N ALA A 6 -9.77 7.40 4.53
CA ALA A 6 -9.30 6.31 3.68
C ALA A 6 -7.77 6.18 3.70
N LEU A 7 -7.05 7.30 3.61
CA LEU A 7 -5.59 7.31 3.67
C LEU A 7 -5.06 6.82 5.03
N ILE A 8 -5.70 7.20 6.14
CA ILE A 8 -5.32 6.73 7.49
C ILE A 8 -5.56 5.23 7.61
N ILE A 9 -6.71 4.72 7.15
CA ILE A 9 -7.02 3.28 7.19
C ILE A 9 -6.01 2.50 6.35
N LYS A 10 -5.71 2.97 5.13
CA LYS A 10 -4.70 2.34 4.27
C LYS A 10 -3.34 2.34 4.94
N PHE A 11 -2.93 3.49 5.50
CA PHE A 11 -1.64 3.62 6.18
C PHE A 11 -1.50 2.63 7.32
N VAL A 12 -2.48 2.57 8.22
CA VAL A 12 -2.46 1.64 9.37
C VAL A 12 -2.39 0.19 8.90
N MET A 13 -3.18 -0.19 7.89
CA MET A 13 -3.17 -1.54 7.33
C MET A 13 -1.80 -1.88 6.71
N VAL A 14 -1.27 -1.01 5.84
CA VAL A 14 0.04 -1.20 5.19
C VAL A 14 1.14 -1.31 6.24
N THR A 15 1.16 -0.42 7.25
CA THR A 15 2.16 -0.47 8.33
C THR A 15 2.08 -1.77 9.11
N ILE A 16 0.89 -2.24 9.48
CA ILE A 16 0.75 -3.52 10.20
C ILE A 16 1.30 -4.68 9.37
N VAL A 17 0.93 -4.75 8.08
CA VAL A 17 1.39 -5.83 7.20
C VAL A 17 2.90 -5.78 7.00
N LEU A 18 3.45 -4.61 6.69
CA LEU A 18 4.89 -4.44 6.48
C LEU A 18 5.69 -4.66 7.76
N GLU A 19 5.20 -4.23 8.93
CA GLU A 19 5.83 -4.52 10.22
C GLU A 19 5.92 -6.02 10.46
N VAL A 20 4.84 -6.76 10.23
CA VAL A 20 4.86 -8.21 10.42
C VAL A 20 5.84 -8.87 9.45
N VAL A 21 5.79 -8.53 8.17
CA VAL A 21 6.59 -9.24 7.16
C VAL A 21 8.05 -8.82 7.19
N LEU A 22 8.35 -7.52 7.09
CA LEU A 22 9.73 -7.05 6.96
C LEU A 22 10.52 -7.26 8.25
N LYS A 23 9.91 -7.17 9.42
CA LYS A 23 10.60 -7.40 10.69
C LYS A 23 10.95 -8.86 10.95
N LEU A 24 10.18 -9.78 10.38
CA LEU A 24 10.50 -11.21 10.42
C LEU A 24 11.63 -11.59 9.45
N MET A 25 11.80 -10.81 8.37
CA MET A 25 12.74 -11.13 7.29
C MET A 25 14.01 -10.28 7.29
N THR A 26 14.00 -9.13 7.97
CA THR A 26 15.08 -8.14 7.95
C THR A 26 15.37 -7.58 9.35
N ASN A 27 16.45 -6.81 9.47
CA ASN A 27 16.82 -6.10 10.70
C ASN A 27 16.36 -4.63 10.70
N LEU A 28 15.33 -4.28 9.92
CA LEU A 28 14.78 -2.93 9.90
C LEU A 28 14.19 -2.56 11.26
N THR A 29 14.36 -1.31 11.67
CA THR A 29 13.69 -0.79 12.87
C THR A 29 12.23 -0.48 12.59
N PHE A 30 11.44 -0.31 13.64
CA PHE A 30 10.04 0.13 13.51
C PHE A 30 9.93 1.46 12.74
N GLY A 31 10.84 2.39 13.00
CA GLY A 31 10.87 3.68 12.31
C GLY A 31 11.10 3.53 10.81
N ASP A 32 12.03 2.67 10.42
CA ASP A 32 12.35 2.41 9.02
C ASP A 32 11.12 1.88 8.25
N ILE A 33 10.43 0.90 8.83
CA ILE A 33 9.23 0.30 8.23
C ILE A 33 8.08 1.31 8.16
N VAL A 34 7.92 2.17 9.16
CA VAL A 34 6.95 3.27 9.12
C VAL A 34 7.24 4.21 7.95
N TYR A 35 8.50 4.60 7.71
CA TYR A 35 8.86 5.44 6.56
C TYR A 35 8.54 4.79 5.21
N ILE A 36 8.83 3.49 5.06
CA ILE A 36 8.43 2.71 3.88
C ILE A 36 6.92 2.74 3.72
N SER A 37 6.19 2.47 4.80
CA SER A 37 4.73 2.40 4.79
C SER A 37 4.08 3.72 4.37
N ILE A 38 4.64 4.86 4.80
CA ILE A 38 4.19 6.19 4.37
C ILE A 38 4.33 6.33 2.86
N ALA A 39 5.51 5.99 2.31
CA ALA A 39 5.78 6.11 0.88
C ALA A 39 4.89 5.17 0.04
N VAL A 40 4.79 3.90 0.44
CA VAL A 40 3.92 2.91 -0.20
C VAL A 40 2.47 3.39 -0.17
N THR A 41 1.97 3.80 0.99
CA THR A 41 0.59 4.26 1.13
C THR A 41 0.30 5.47 0.28
N ALA A 42 1.16 6.49 0.31
CA ALA A 42 0.93 7.73 -0.44
C ALA A 42 0.86 7.47 -1.94
N ILE A 43 1.81 6.69 -2.48
CA ILE A 43 1.91 6.43 -3.92
C ILE A 43 0.82 5.45 -4.37
N ALA A 44 0.62 4.33 -3.65
CA ALA A 44 -0.40 3.34 -3.98
C ALA A 44 -1.82 3.91 -3.84
N TYR A 45 -2.06 4.81 -2.89
CA TYR A 45 -3.37 5.48 -2.79
C TYR A 45 -3.67 6.35 -4.01
N ILE A 46 -2.69 7.13 -4.47
CA ILE A 46 -2.89 7.98 -5.64
C ILE A 46 -3.02 7.13 -6.90
N VAL A 47 -2.07 6.23 -7.14
CA VAL A 47 -1.96 5.50 -8.41
C VAL A 47 -2.93 4.32 -8.45
N GLY A 48 -2.88 3.43 -7.47
CA GLY A 48 -3.75 2.25 -7.41
C GLY A 48 -5.19 2.63 -7.14
N ASP A 49 -5.46 3.26 -5.99
CA ASP A 49 -6.83 3.43 -5.51
C ASP A 49 -7.59 4.54 -6.24
N LEU A 50 -6.97 5.70 -6.50
CA LEU A 50 -7.69 6.83 -7.09
C LEU A 50 -7.71 6.83 -8.62
N MET A 51 -6.62 6.37 -9.25
CA MET A 51 -6.50 6.36 -10.71
C MET A 51 -6.91 5.00 -11.29
N ILE A 52 -6.22 3.93 -10.92
CA ILE A 52 -6.39 2.61 -11.55
C ILE A 52 -7.73 1.99 -11.18
N LEU A 53 -8.06 1.90 -9.89
CA LEU A 53 -9.31 1.29 -9.42
C LEU A 53 -10.54 1.99 -9.99
N ARG A 54 -10.49 3.32 -10.19
CA ARG A 54 -11.60 4.11 -10.73
C ARG A 54 -11.97 3.75 -12.17
N VAL A 55 -11.01 3.30 -12.97
CA VAL A 55 -11.20 3.01 -14.41
C VAL A 55 -11.06 1.53 -14.74
N SER A 56 -10.76 0.68 -13.76
CA SER A 56 -10.52 -0.75 -13.94
C SER A 56 -11.28 -1.59 -12.90
N ASN A 57 -10.62 -2.59 -12.29
CA ASN A 57 -11.20 -3.49 -11.29
C ASN A 57 -10.18 -3.78 -10.17
N ASN A 58 -10.65 -4.42 -9.09
CA ASN A 58 -9.83 -4.70 -7.91
C ASN A 58 -8.59 -5.55 -8.23
N PHE A 59 -8.67 -6.48 -9.18
CA PHE A 59 -7.53 -7.33 -9.53
C PHE A 59 -6.40 -6.52 -10.18
N VAL A 60 -6.74 -5.64 -11.13
CA VAL A 60 -5.75 -4.77 -11.80
C VAL A 60 -5.16 -3.77 -10.82
N ALA A 61 -5.99 -3.17 -9.94
CA ALA A 61 -5.51 -2.28 -8.88
C ALA A 61 -4.56 -3.00 -7.92
N THR A 62 -4.89 -4.22 -7.48
CA THR A 62 -4.04 -5.02 -6.59
C THR A 62 -2.70 -5.36 -7.24
N LEU A 63 -2.70 -5.77 -8.51
CA LEU A 63 -1.44 -6.07 -9.21
C LEU A 63 -0.56 -4.82 -9.35
N SER A 64 -1.17 -3.66 -9.61
CA SER A 64 -0.46 -2.38 -9.62
C SER A 64 0.12 -2.06 -8.25
N ASP A 65 -0.66 -2.19 -7.17
CA ASP A 65 -0.20 -1.88 -5.83
C ASP A 65 0.93 -2.81 -5.37
N ILE A 66 0.87 -4.11 -5.71
CA ILE A 66 1.99 -5.04 -5.50
C ILE A 66 3.24 -4.55 -6.23
N GLY A 67 3.12 -4.16 -7.51
CA GLY A 67 4.25 -3.65 -8.28
C GLY A 67 4.84 -2.37 -7.68
N LEU A 68 3.98 -1.42 -7.29
CA LEU A 68 4.39 -0.17 -6.66
C LEU A 68 5.07 -0.42 -5.31
N ALA A 69 4.46 -1.23 -4.44
CA ALA A 69 5.01 -1.58 -3.14
C ALA A 69 6.38 -2.24 -3.30
N PHE A 70 6.52 -3.22 -4.20
CA PHE A 70 7.78 -3.89 -4.47
C PHE A 70 8.89 -2.92 -4.87
N LEU A 71 8.61 -2.04 -5.85
CA LEU A 71 9.59 -1.07 -6.33
C LEU A 71 9.95 -0.04 -5.25
N ILE A 72 8.96 0.48 -4.52
CA ILE A 72 9.18 1.45 -3.45
C ILE A 72 10.03 0.85 -2.34
N ILE A 73 9.68 -0.35 -1.86
CA ILE A 73 10.45 -1.04 -0.81
C ILE A 73 11.90 -1.23 -1.24
N LEU A 74 12.15 -1.64 -2.50
CA LEU A 74 13.51 -1.77 -3.01
C LEU A 74 14.25 -0.44 -3.11
N MET A 75 13.56 0.65 -3.49
CA MET A 75 14.17 1.98 -3.58
C MET A 75 14.72 2.48 -2.24
N PHE A 76 14.16 2.04 -1.11
CA PHE A 76 14.68 2.41 0.22
C PHE A 76 16.09 1.86 0.51
N ASN A 77 16.56 0.84 -0.22
CA ASN A 77 17.98 0.43 -0.16
C ASN A 77 18.95 1.55 -0.55
N TYR A 78 18.51 2.53 -1.35
CA TYR A 78 19.34 3.68 -1.73
C TYR A 78 19.28 4.83 -0.70
N SER A 79 18.32 4.78 0.22
CA SER A 79 18.16 5.79 1.27
C SER A 79 18.95 5.43 2.55
N TRP A 80 19.24 4.15 2.78
CA TRP A 80 19.96 3.69 3.97
C TRP A 80 21.25 2.97 3.63
N TYR A 81 22.33 3.33 4.33
CA TYR A 81 23.66 2.75 4.08
C TYR A 81 23.90 1.41 4.78
N ASN A 82 23.20 1.14 5.89
CA ASN A 82 23.53 0.04 6.80
C ASN A 82 22.53 -1.13 6.79
N VAL A 83 21.37 -0.96 6.15
CA VAL A 83 20.34 -2.00 6.08
C VAL A 83 20.04 -2.29 4.63
N ARG A 84 19.99 -3.58 4.28
CA ARG A 84 19.62 -4.04 2.95
C ARG A 84 18.37 -4.89 3.01
N ILE A 85 17.44 -4.61 2.11
CA ILE A 85 16.22 -5.37 1.87
C ILE A 85 16.48 -6.19 0.60
N SER A 86 16.42 -7.52 0.69
CA SER A 86 16.62 -8.37 -0.47
C SER A 86 15.42 -8.30 -1.43
N VAL A 87 15.63 -8.73 -2.68
CA VAL A 87 14.55 -8.83 -3.67
C VAL A 87 13.42 -9.74 -3.19
N ILE A 88 13.75 -10.82 -2.48
CA ILE A 88 12.77 -11.77 -1.97
C ILE A 88 11.96 -11.14 -0.84
N ASP A 89 12.60 -10.44 0.10
CA ASP A 89 11.91 -9.79 1.23
C ASP A 89 10.93 -8.73 0.71
N ALA A 90 11.37 -7.90 -0.25
CA ALA A 90 10.53 -6.89 -0.87
C ALA A 90 9.35 -7.51 -1.62
N LEU A 91 9.56 -8.61 -2.34
CA LEU A 91 8.51 -9.30 -3.09
C LEU A 91 7.45 -9.91 -2.16
N VAL A 92 7.89 -10.60 -1.09
CA VAL A 92 6.98 -11.19 -0.10
C VAL A 92 6.18 -10.10 0.60
N ALA A 93 6.83 -9.01 1.02
CA ALA A 93 6.16 -7.87 1.65
C ALA A 93 5.15 -7.19 0.71
N ALA A 94 5.49 -7.03 -0.57
CA ALA A 94 4.61 -6.43 -1.56
C ALA A 94 3.37 -7.31 -1.83
N VAL A 95 3.57 -8.62 -2.00
CA VAL A 95 2.45 -9.57 -2.19
C VAL A 95 1.55 -9.61 -0.96
N ALA A 96 2.11 -9.67 0.24
CA ALA A 96 1.35 -9.64 1.48
C ALA A 96 0.52 -8.34 1.61
N THR A 97 1.11 -7.19 1.24
CA THR A 97 0.40 -5.90 1.22
C THR A 97 -0.78 -5.93 0.25
N GLY A 98 -0.56 -6.44 -0.97
CA GLY A 98 -1.63 -6.57 -1.98
C GLY A 98 -2.80 -7.43 -1.51
N VAL A 99 -2.56 -8.51 -0.76
CA VAL A 99 -3.63 -9.33 -0.16
C VAL A 99 -4.49 -8.50 0.80
N GLY A 100 -3.88 -7.62 1.60
CA GLY A 100 -4.60 -6.69 2.47
C GLY A 100 -5.44 -5.67 1.68
N GLU A 101 -4.90 -5.17 0.57
CA GLU A 101 -5.54 -4.13 -0.24
C GLU A 101 -6.82 -4.59 -0.96
N ILE A 102 -6.99 -5.88 -1.22
CA ILE A 102 -8.23 -6.41 -1.82
C ILE A 102 -9.48 -6.01 -0.99
N PHE A 103 -9.36 -5.99 0.34
CA PHE A 103 -10.44 -5.56 1.23
C PHE A 103 -10.58 -4.03 1.24
N PHE A 104 -9.45 -3.32 1.16
CA PHE A 104 -9.42 -1.87 1.14
C PHE A 104 -10.04 -1.29 -0.14
N HIS A 105 -9.82 -1.88 -1.31
CA HIS A 105 -10.42 -1.43 -2.58
C HIS A 105 -11.95 -1.43 -2.52
N LYS A 106 -12.55 -2.45 -1.89
CA LYS A 106 -14.01 -2.50 -1.67
C LYS A 106 -14.48 -1.36 -0.76
N TYR A 107 -13.70 -0.99 0.25
CA TYR A 107 -14.01 0.17 1.08
C TYR A 107 -13.92 1.48 0.28
N VAL A 108 -12.87 1.67 -0.54
CA VAL A 108 -12.72 2.86 -1.38
C VAL A 108 -13.89 3.00 -2.35
N GLU A 109 -14.22 1.93 -3.07
CA GLU A 109 -15.32 1.93 -4.03
C GLU A 109 -16.66 2.31 -3.37
N ASN A 110 -16.97 1.72 -2.22
CA ASN A 110 -18.26 1.91 -1.56
C ASN A 110 -18.38 3.20 -0.74
N TYR A 111 -17.29 3.81 -0.26
CA TYR A 111 -17.35 4.95 0.65
C TYR A 111 -16.72 6.23 0.08
N VAL A 112 -15.67 6.08 -0.72
CA VAL A 112 -14.96 7.20 -1.36
C VAL A 112 -15.58 7.54 -2.70
N PHE A 113 -15.84 6.53 -3.54
CA PHE A 113 -16.41 6.74 -4.88
C PHE A 113 -17.93 6.80 -4.94
N VAL A 114 -18.63 6.75 -3.80
CA VAL A 114 -20.09 6.84 -3.70
C VAL A 114 -20.63 7.81 -4.76
N LYS A 115 -21.26 7.23 -5.80
CA LYS A 115 -22.03 8.00 -6.77
C LYS A 115 -23.09 8.73 -5.98
N THR A 116 -23.07 10.05 -6.04
CA THR A 116 -24.21 10.87 -5.69
C THR A 116 -25.35 10.51 -6.65
N ASN A 117 -26.07 9.42 -6.39
CA ASN A 117 -27.42 9.26 -6.88
C ASN A 117 -28.25 10.28 -6.09
N LYS A 118 -28.16 11.55 -6.49
CA LYS A 118 -29.30 12.44 -6.34
C LYS A 118 -30.37 11.85 -7.24
N SER A 119 -31.25 11.07 -6.62
CA SER A 119 -32.60 10.83 -7.09
C SER A 119 -33.19 12.13 -7.64
N GLU A 120 -33.64 12.03 -8.88
CA GLU A 120 -34.81 12.68 -9.49
C GLU A 120 -35.36 13.95 -8.81
#